data_AF-A0A0C4FC24-F1
#
_entry.id   AF-A0A0C4FC24-F1
#
_cell.length_a   1.000
_cell.length_b   1.000
_cell.length_c   1.000
_cell.angle_alpha   90.00
_cell.angle_beta   90.00
_cell.angle_gamma   90.00
#
_symmetry.space_group_name_H-M   'P 1'
#
loop_
_entity.id
_entity.type
_entity.pdbx_description
1 polymer ?
#
loop_
_entity_poly.entity_id
_entity_poly.type
_entity_poly.pdbx_seq_one_letter_code
_entity_poly.pdbx_strand_id
1 'polypeptide(L)'
;TSNSLWENVSYPRSPAAQTGHSAIVYARSWIVFGGSNGENVFNDIWTFDFGKKEWTSVACLGYLPPPRQQHSALQLGEKMFVFGGVDGQTLKLCDMWALDL
;
A
#
# COMPACT_ATOMS: atom_id res chain seq x y z
N THR A 1 -7.71 -5.27 -32.29
CA THR A 1 -7.19 -6.22 -31.30
C THR A 1 -5.99 -5.58 -30.62
N SER A 2 -6.14 -5.07 -29.41
CA SER A 2 -5.00 -4.55 -28.65
C SER A 2 -4.18 -5.73 -28.16
N ASN A 3 -2.94 -5.86 -28.62
CA ASN A 3 -2.02 -6.86 -28.08
C ASN A 3 -1.71 -6.48 -26.62
N SER A 4 -2.01 -7.38 -25.68
CA SER A 4 -1.61 -7.23 -24.29
C SER A 4 -0.12 -7.52 -24.17
N LEU A 5 0.68 -6.48 -24.04
CA LEU A 5 2.13 -6.58 -23.83
C LEU A 5 2.45 -6.11 -22.41
N TRP A 6 3.38 -6.82 -21.75
CA TRP A 6 3.98 -6.32 -20.52
C TRP A 6 5.00 -5.25 -20.87
N GLU A 7 4.92 -4.11 -20.19
CA GLU A 7 5.95 -3.07 -20.20
C GLU A 7 6.52 -2.88 -18.79
N ASN A 8 7.82 -2.63 -18.72
CA ASN A 8 8.46 -2.20 -17.49
C ASN A 8 8.37 -0.67 -17.42
N VAL A 9 7.65 -0.16 -16.41
CA VAL A 9 7.50 1.28 -16.20
C VAL A 9 8.29 1.68 -14.95
N SER A 10 9.08 2.73 -15.07
CA SER A 10 9.85 3.29 -13.96
C SER A 10 9.53 4.76 -13.77
N TYR A 11 9.59 5.22 -12.52
CA TYR A 11 9.32 6.60 -12.13
C TYR A 11 10.50 7.12 -11.30
N PRO A 12 10.84 8.42 -11.40
CA PRO A 12 11.93 9.01 -10.62
C PRO A 12 11.75 8.88 -9.09
N ARG A 13 10.49 8.80 -8.65
CA ARG A 13 10.10 8.56 -7.26
C ARG A 13 9.15 7.37 -7.24
N SER A 14 9.34 6.46 -6.29
CA SER A 14 8.48 5.30 -6.04
C SER A 14 8.65 4.81 -4.60
N PRO A 15 7.72 3.99 -4.07
CA PRO A 15 7.98 3.21 -2.88
C PRO A 15 9.25 2.35 -3.02
N ALA A 16 9.81 1.95 -1.88
CA ALA A 16 10.93 1.02 -1.85
C ALA A 16 10.53 -0.32 -2.47
N ALA A 17 11.53 -1.09 -2.93
CA ALA A 17 11.29 -2.46 -3.39
C ALA A 17 10.70 -3.27 -2.23
N GLN A 18 9.51 -3.85 -2.43
CA GLN A 18 8.76 -4.50 -1.34
C GLN A 18 7.89 -5.66 -1.81
N THR A 19 7.62 -6.59 -0.91
CA THR A 19 6.69 -7.72 -1.08
C THR A 19 5.67 -7.73 0.07
N GLY A 20 4.58 -8.48 -0.09
CA GLY A 20 3.56 -8.62 0.95
C GLY A 20 2.81 -7.32 1.27
N HIS A 21 2.92 -6.30 0.43
CA HIS A 21 2.10 -5.09 0.52
C HIS A 21 0.68 -5.40 0.06
N SER A 22 -0.27 -4.56 0.46
CA SER A 22 -1.61 -4.57 -0.09
C SER A 22 -1.88 -3.25 -0.81
N ALA A 23 -2.91 -3.25 -1.63
CA ALA A 23 -3.30 -2.07 -2.36
C ALA A 23 -4.78 -2.02 -2.71
N ILE A 24 -5.27 -0.80 -2.93
CA ILE A 24 -6.59 -0.52 -3.48
C ILE A 24 -6.48 0.54 -4.57
N VAL A 25 -7.54 0.63 -5.39
CA VAL A 25 -7.76 1.79 -6.26
C VAL A 25 -8.92 2.59 -5.70
N TYR A 26 -8.73 3.90 -5.55
CA TYR A 26 -9.77 4.83 -5.16
C TYR A 26 -9.67 6.11 -6.01
N ALA A 27 -10.82 6.56 -6.52
CA ALA A 27 -10.89 7.66 -7.49
C ALA A 27 -9.87 7.49 -8.65
N ARG A 28 -8.86 8.37 -8.72
CA ARG A 28 -7.79 8.34 -9.75
C ARG A 28 -6.43 7.93 -9.18
N SER A 29 -6.43 7.23 -8.05
CA SER A 29 -5.19 6.89 -7.36
C SER A 29 -5.11 5.41 -7.01
N TRP A 30 -3.93 4.84 -7.22
CA TRP A 30 -3.56 3.55 -6.66
C TRP A 30 -2.89 3.78 -5.31
N ILE A 31 -3.46 3.26 -4.24
CA ILE A 31 -2.98 3.41 -2.88
C ILE A 31 -2.34 2.10 -2.44
N VAL A 32 -1.09 2.16 -1.98
CA VAL A 32 -0.28 1.02 -1.52
C VAL A 32 0.05 1.22 -0.05
N PHE A 33 -0.08 0.17 0.75
CA PHE A 33 0.21 0.20 2.18
C PHE A 33 1.10 -0.98 2.61
N GLY A 34 2.09 -0.64 3.45
CA GLY A 34 2.97 -1.57 4.14
C GLY A 34 3.77 -2.48 3.21
N GLY A 35 4.06 -3.69 3.67
CA GLY A 35 4.95 -4.64 3.00
C GLY A 35 6.34 -4.67 3.62
N SER A 36 7.26 -5.42 3.01
CA SER A 36 8.64 -5.55 3.47
C SER A 36 9.63 -5.68 2.33
N ASN A 37 10.83 -5.13 2.51
CA ASN A 37 11.97 -5.33 1.63
C ASN A 37 12.93 -6.45 2.11
N GLY A 38 12.54 -7.22 3.14
CA GLY A 38 13.36 -8.26 3.76
C GLY A 38 14.21 -7.78 4.94
N GLU A 39 14.49 -6.48 5.04
CA GLU A 39 15.25 -5.88 6.15
C GLU A 39 14.34 -5.07 7.08
N ASN A 40 13.41 -4.32 6.49
CA ASN A 40 12.44 -3.49 7.16
C ASN A 40 11.01 -3.92 6.79
N VAL A 41 10.10 -3.73 7.73
CA VAL A 41 8.66 -3.79 7.48
C VAL A 41 8.14 -2.37 7.55
N PHE A 42 7.25 -2.04 6.61
CA PHE A 42 6.74 -0.69 6.43
C PHE A 42 5.30 -0.57 6.95
N ASN A 43 4.95 0.63 7.37
CA ASN A 43 3.59 1.13 7.56
C ASN A 43 3.38 2.46 6.81
N ASP A 44 4.17 2.70 5.76
CA ASP A 44 4.01 3.88 4.94
C ASP A 44 2.87 3.68 3.92
N ILE A 45 2.34 4.81 3.46
CA ILE A 45 1.31 4.88 2.43
C ILE A 45 1.89 5.59 1.23
N TRP A 46 1.74 4.98 0.07
CA TRP A 46 2.12 5.54 -1.21
C TRP A 46 0.91 5.61 -2.13
N THR A 47 0.80 6.71 -2.87
CA THR A 47 -0.26 6.89 -3.85
C THR A 47 0.34 7.16 -5.22
N PHE A 48 -0.12 6.44 -6.24
CA PHE A 48 0.16 6.75 -7.63
C PHE A 48 -1.05 7.42 -8.27
N ASP A 49 -0.89 8.66 -8.71
CA ASP A 49 -1.91 9.39 -9.46
C ASP A 49 -1.90 8.94 -10.92
N PHE A 50 -2.98 8.34 -11.43
CA PHE A 50 -3.03 7.85 -12.82
C PHE A 50 -3.04 8.96 -13.87
N GLY A 51 -3.46 10.18 -13.51
CA GLY A 51 -3.46 11.33 -14.40
C GLY A 51 -2.09 11.95 -14.55
N LYS A 52 -1.42 12.20 -13.41
CA LYS A 52 -0.06 12.77 -13.38
C LYS A 52 1.02 11.74 -13.67
N LYS A 53 0.72 10.47 -13.42
CA LYS A 53 1.67 9.35 -13.47
C LYS A 53 2.83 9.55 -12.50
N GLU A 54 2.51 9.90 -11.26
CA GLU A 54 3.49 10.23 -10.23
C GLU A 54 3.17 9.52 -8.92
N TRP A 55 4.22 9.01 -8.26
CA TRP A 55 4.14 8.47 -6.90
C TRP A 55 4.36 9.58 -5.87
N THR A 56 3.53 9.57 -4.83
CA THR A 56 3.65 10.45 -3.66
C THR A 56 3.56 9.64 -2.38
N SER A 57 4.43 9.91 -1.42
CA SER A 57 4.32 9.38 -0.06
C SER A 57 3.30 10.23 0.71
N VAL A 58 2.35 9.58 1.36
CA VAL A 58 1.27 10.24 2.10
C VAL A 58 1.59 10.22 3.58
N ALA A 59 1.75 11.39 4.18
CA ALA A 59 1.83 11.53 5.62
C ALA A 59 0.42 11.45 6.21
N CYS A 60 0.18 10.45 7.07
CA CYS A 60 -1.07 10.31 7.80
C CYS A 60 -0.92 10.86 9.22
N LEU A 61 -1.99 11.45 9.74
CA LEU A 61 -2.06 11.99 11.11
C LEU A 61 -2.79 10.99 12.03
N GLY A 62 -2.51 11.08 13.34
CA GLY A 62 -3.17 10.25 14.35
C GLY A 62 -2.46 8.92 14.60
N TYR A 63 -3.24 7.88 14.94
CA TYR A 63 -2.71 6.55 15.23
C TYR A 63 -2.49 5.79 13.93
N LEU A 64 -1.23 5.45 13.66
CA LEU A 64 -0.85 4.64 12.52
C LEU A 64 -0.90 3.15 12.88
N PRO A 65 -1.28 2.27 11.94
CA PRO A 65 -1.09 0.85 12.12
C PRO A 65 0.40 0.55 12.35
N PRO A 66 0.75 -0.43 13.21
CA PRO A 66 2.12 -0.92 13.26
C PRO A 66 2.56 -1.44 11.88
N PRO A 67 3.88 -1.38 11.57
CA PRO A 67 4.46 -1.98 10.38
C PRO A 67 3.95 -3.39 10.14
N ARG A 68 3.53 -3.68 8.91
CA ARG A 68 2.97 -4.97 8.58
C ARG A 68 3.16 -5.38 7.13
N GLN A 69 3.25 -6.69 6.91
CA GLN A 69 3.24 -7.33 5.59
C GLN A 69 2.27 -8.52 5.58
N GLN A 70 1.98 -9.05 4.39
CA GLN A 70 1.08 -10.19 4.17
C GLN A 70 -0.33 -9.97 4.75
N HIS A 71 -0.76 -8.71 4.79
CA HIS A 71 -2.08 -8.31 5.26
C HIS A 71 -3.05 -8.19 4.08
N SER A 72 -4.35 -8.15 4.37
CA SER A 72 -5.37 -7.83 3.37
C SER A 72 -5.78 -6.36 3.46
N ALA A 73 -6.18 -5.80 2.32
CA ALA A 73 -6.87 -4.53 2.28
C ALA A 73 -8.06 -4.56 1.34
N LEU A 74 -9.07 -3.76 1.66
CA LEU A 74 -10.23 -3.53 0.81
C LEU A 74 -10.69 -2.07 0.92
N GLN A 75 -11.38 -1.61 -0.11
CA GLN A 75 -12.03 -0.31 -0.12
C GLN A 75 -13.54 -0.49 0.09
N LEU A 76 -14.12 0.31 0.99
CA LEU A 76 -15.56 0.38 1.20
C LEU A 76 -15.96 1.83 1.52
N GLY A 77 -16.73 2.45 0.62
CA GLY A 77 -17.07 3.88 0.71
C GLY A 77 -15.82 4.76 0.60
N GLU A 78 -15.70 5.75 1.46
CA GLU A 78 -14.54 6.67 1.49
C GLU A 78 -13.45 6.18 2.46
N LYS A 79 -13.36 4.86 2.66
CA LYS A 79 -12.40 4.24 3.57
C LYS A 79 -11.69 3.05 2.96
N MET A 80 -10.41 2.94 3.27
CA MET A 80 -9.61 1.72 3.10
C MET A 80 -9.55 0.99 4.43
N PHE A 81 -9.87 -0.29 4.43
CA PHE A 81 -9.74 -1.16 5.58
C PHE A 81 -8.53 -2.08 5.40
N VAL A 82 -7.73 -2.22 6.44
CA VAL A 82 -6.58 -3.12 6.51
C VAL A 82 -6.79 -4.10 7.65
N PHE A 83 -6.60 -5.39 7.40
CA PHE A 83 -6.78 -6.43 8.40
C PHE A 83 -5.60 -7.41 8.45
N GLY A 84 -5.17 -7.69 9.69
CA GLY A 84 -4.18 -8.72 9.99
C GLY A 84 -2.80 -8.45 9.41
N GLY A 85 -2.14 -9.54 8.99
CA GLY A 85 -0.74 -9.55 8.53
C GLY A 85 0.24 -10.02 9.61
N VAL A 86 1.52 -9.72 9.39
CA VAL A 86 2.62 -9.97 10.34
C VAL A 86 3.52 -8.76 10.45
N ASP A 87 4.10 -8.54 11.63
CA ASP A 87 4.91 -7.35 11.96
C ASP A 87 6.35 -7.38 11.43
N GLY A 88 6.75 -8.46 10.76
CA GLY A 88 8.12 -8.69 10.27
C GLY A 88 8.97 -9.60 11.13
N GLN A 89 8.49 -9.98 12.31
CA GLN A 89 9.13 -10.97 13.15
C GLN A 89 8.29 -12.25 13.13
N THR A 90 7.52 -12.49 14.20
CA THR A 90 6.70 -13.70 14.36
C THR A 90 5.29 -13.39 14.81
N LEU A 91 4.96 -12.11 15.08
CA LEU A 91 3.65 -11.74 15.59
C LEU A 91 2.64 -11.73 14.45
N LYS A 92 1.63 -12.59 14.56
CA LYS A 92 0.44 -12.55 13.72
C LYS A 92 -0.49 -11.47 14.23
N LEU A 93 -0.84 -10.54 13.36
CA LEU A 93 -1.75 -9.45 13.67
C LEU A 93 -3.20 -9.90 13.39
N CYS A 94 -4.12 -9.47 14.25
CA CYS A 94 -5.57 -9.70 14.10
C CYS A 94 -6.38 -8.40 14.27
N ASP A 95 -5.69 -7.27 14.24
CA ASP A 95 -6.27 -5.94 14.32
C ASP A 95 -6.80 -5.48 12.95
N MET A 96 -7.72 -4.51 13.01
CA MET A 96 -8.31 -3.86 11.84
C MET A 96 -8.05 -2.35 11.93
N TRP A 97 -7.65 -1.76 10.81
CA TRP A 97 -7.43 -0.33 10.68
C TRP A 97 -8.28 0.23 9.54
N ALA A 98 -8.69 1.48 9.67
CA ALA A 98 -9.40 2.21 8.64
C ALA A 98 -8.67 3.52 8.34
N LEU A 99 -8.40 3.77 7.06
CA LEU A 99 -7.86 5.01 6.53
C LEU A 99 -8.95 5.74 5.76
N ASP A 100 -9.15 7.02 6.04
CA ASP A 100 -9.99 7.93 5.24
C ASP A 100 -9.31 8.25 3.90
N LEU A 101 -10.08 8.18 2.79
CA LEU A 101 -9.59 8.24 1.41
C LEU A 101 -9.92 9.54 0.67
#